data_AF-A0A6M2B761-F1
#
_entry.id   AF-A0A6M2B761-F1
#
_cell.length_a   1.000
_cell.length_b   1.000
_cell.length_c   1.000
_cell.angle_alpha   90.00
_cell.angle_beta   90.00
_cell.angle_gamma   90.00
#
_symmetry.space_group_name_H-M   'P 1'
#
loop_
_entity.id
_entity.type
_entity.pdbx_description
1 polymer ?
#
loop_
_entity_poly.entity_id
_entity_poly.type
_entity_poly.pdbx_seq_one_letter_code
_entity_poly.pdbx_strand_id
1 'polypeptide(L)'
;MIIKPRIRGFICVTAHPEGCKANVKEQIDYVTAQGKIDGGPKKVLVIGASTGYGLAARISAAFGSDAATLGIFFERPGDESKTATAGWYNSAAFEEFAEAKGLYAKSINGDAFSDEVKQKTIELIKQDLGQVDLVVYSLAAPRRTHPKTGEVFNSTLKPIGKQVTIRGINTDKETINETTLEPATPEEIAGTVAVMGGEDWQMWIEDLKAAGVLADGAKTTAFTYLGEEVTQDIYWNGSIGEAKKDLDKRVLDIRSSLSEQHGDARVSVLKAVVTQASSAIPVMPLYLSLLFKVMKEKGTHEGCIEQVYGLYKESLYGASPLLDNEGRLRADLKEIAPEVQEEVGKLWDEVTNDNIAELTDFAGYKSEFMRLFGFGLNGVDYAADTNPDVKIKHLIQM
;
A
#
# COMPACT_ATOMS: atom_id res chain seq x y z
N MET A 1 15.44 9.09 -23.66
CA MET A 1 15.31 7.69 -24.12
C MET A 1 13.83 7.35 -24.25
N ILE A 2 13.45 6.52 -25.21
CA ILE A 2 12.09 5.96 -25.29
C ILE A 2 12.00 4.77 -24.32
N ILE A 3 11.05 4.82 -23.39
CA ILE A 3 10.86 3.79 -22.36
C ILE A 3 9.64 2.95 -22.70
N LYS A 4 9.83 1.63 -22.81
CA LYS A 4 8.75 0.65 -23.05
C LYS A 4 8.59 -0.28 -21.85
N PRO A 5 7.39 -0.82 -21.61
CA PRO A 5 7.17 -1.80 -20.55
C PRO A 5 7.98 -3.07 -20.80
N ARG A 6 8.67 -3.55 -19.77
CA ARG A 6 9.41 -4.82 -19.78
C ARG A 6 8.91 -5.70 -18.65
N ILE A 7 7.97 -6.59 -18.97
CA ILE A 7 7.19 -7.36 -18.00
C ILE A 7 7.56 -8.84 -18.10
N ARG A 8 7.64 -9.49 -16.94
CA ARG A 8 7.74 -10.96 -16.81
C ARG A 8 6.89 -11.37 -15.61
N GLY A 9 5.79 -12.08 -15.85
CA GLY A 9 4.79 -12.39 -14.82
C GLY A 9 4.27 -11.09 -14.18
N PHE A 10 4.46 -10.97 -12.87
CA PHE A 10 4.04 -9.82 -12.06
C PHE A 10 5.14 -8.76 -11.87
N ILE A 11 6.29 -8.87 -12.55
CA ILE A 11 7.41 -7.94 -12.42
C ILE A 11 7.53 -7.09 -13.68
N CYS A 12 7.43 -5.77 -13.55
CA CYS A 12 7.87 -4.83 -14.58
C CYS A 12 9.18 -4.17 -14.16
N VAL A 13 10.23 -4.31 -14.98
CA VAL A 13 11.59 -3.80 -14.66
C VAL A 13 11.84 -2.37 -15.13
N THR A 14 10.83 -1.72 -15.71
CA THR A 14 10.87 -0.35 -16.25
C THR A 14 9.70 0.46 -15.71
N ALA A 15 9.90 1.75 -15.48
CA ALA A 15 8.82 2.68 -15.17
C ALA A 15 8.95 3.95 -16.02
N HIS A 16 7.82 4.53 -16.44
CA HIS A 16 7.78 5.72 -17.29
C HIS A 16 7.57 6.99 -16.45
N PRO A 17 8.51 7.94 -16.40
CA PRO A 17 8.44 9.11 -15.52
C PRO A 17 7.19 9.96 -15.75
N GLU A 18 6.91 10.36 -16.99
CA GLU A 18 5.72 11.17 -17.33
C GLU A 18 4.40 10.43 -17.04
N GLY A 19 4.42 9.09 -17.12
CA GLY A 19 3.24 8.29 -16.87
C GLY A 19 2.97 8.10 -15.39
N CYS A 20 4.02 7.91 -14.58
CA CYS A 20 3.93 7.95 -13.13
C CYS A 20 3.42 9.33 -12.66
N LYS A 21 3.92 10.42 -13.26
CA LYS A 21 3.45 11.78 -12.99
C LYS A 21 1.96 11.95 -13.33
N ALA A 22 1.53 11.50 -14.50
CA ALA A 22 0.11 11.52 -14.90
C ALA A 22 -0.76 10.70 -13.94
N ASN A 23 -0.31 9.52 -13.52
CA ASN A 23 -1.04 8.67 -12.58
C ASN A 23 -1.18 9.32 -11.18
N VAL A 24 -0.13 9.98 -10.68
CA VAL A 24 -0.20 10.77 -9.43
C VAL A 24 -1.17 11.93 -9.60
N LYS A 25 -1.14 12.61 -10.75
CA LYS A 25 -2.06 13.71 -11.05
C LYS A 25 -3.51 13.25 -11.03
N GLU A 26 -3.85 12.13 -11.68
CA GLU A 26 -5.22 11.59 -11.69
C GLU A 26 -5.73 11.30 -10.25
N GLN A 27 -4.87 10.77 -9.38
CA GLN A 27 -5.21 10.55 -7.96
C GLN A 27 -5.42 11.86 -7.18
N ILE A 28 -4.58 12.87 -7.42
CA ILE A 28 -4.75 14.21 -6.84
C ILE A 28 -6.07 14.82 -7.32
N ASP A 29 -6.33 14.77 -8.64
CA ASP A 29 -7.55 15.30 -9.24
C ASP A 29 -8.78 14.65 -8.61
N TYR A 30 -8.77 13.32 -8.42
CA TYR A 30 -9.82 12.60 -7.68
C TYR A 30 -10.05 13.19 -6.29
N VAL A 31 -9.02 13.29 -5.45
CA VAL A 31 -9.16 13.82 -4.08
C VAL A 31 -9.68 15.25 -4.08
N THR A 32 -9.19 16.10 -4.99
CA THR A 32 -9.66 17.50 -5.08
C THR A 32 -11.12 17.60 -5.53
N ALA A 33 -11.58 16.68 -6.38
CA ALA A 33 -12.97 16.63 -6.84
C ALA A 33 -13.95 16.17 -5.74
N GLN A 34 -13.50 15.33 -4.80
CA GLN A 34 -14.32 14.87 -3.67
C GLN A 34 -14.52 15.93 -2.57
N GLY A 35 -13.65 16.95 -2.53
CA GLY A 35 -13.67 18.01 -1.53
C GLY A 35 -12.80 17.69 -0.28
N LYS A 36 -12.70 18.68 0.60
CA LYS A 36 -11.87 18.60 1.81
C LYS A 36 -12.39 17.59 2.82
N ILE A 37 -11.47 16.99 3.57
CA ILE A 37 -11.76 16.12 4.72
C ILE A 37 -11.87 17.02 5.95
N ASP A 38 -13.08 17.15 6.47
CA ASP A 38 -13.35 17.96 7.67
C ASP A 38 -12.60 17.40 8.87
N GLY A 39 -11.91 18.28 9.62
CA GLY A 39 -11.10 17.88 10.77
C GLY A 39 -9.89 17.00 10.43
N GLY A 40 -9.53 16.87 9.14
CA GLY A 40 -8.40 16.07 8.68
C GLY A 40 -7.04 16.50 9.27
N PRO A 41 -6.01 15.63 9.16
CA PRO A 41 -4.71 15.87 9.76
C PRO A 41 -4.02 17.10 9.17
N LYS A 42 -3.06 17.65 9.91
CA LYS A 42 -2.28 18.81 9.47
C LYS A 42 -0.80 18.51 9.26
N LYS A 43 -0.26 17.52 9.97
CA LYS A 43 1.15 17.12 9.88
C LYS A 43 1.24 15.59 9.91
N VAL A 44 1.55 15.00 8.76
CA VAL A 44 1.46 13.55 8.56
C VAL A 44 2.81 12.95 8.24
N LEU A 45 3.15 11.88 8.96
CA LEU A 45 4.21 10.96 8.60
C LEU A 45 3.61 9.75 7.89
N VAL A 46 4.11 9.43 6.69
CA VAL A 46 3.73 8.21 5.96
C VAL A 46 4.96 7.33 5.78
N ILE A 47 4.91 6.12 6.34
CA ILE A 47 5.98 5.12 6.26
C ILE A 47 5.58 4.12 5.16
N GLY A 48 6.31 4.11 4.04
CA GLY A 48 5.90 3.41 2.81
C GLY A 48 5.10 4.32 1.87
N ALA A 49 5.60 5.53 1.58
CA ALA A 49 4.81 6.61 0.97
C ALA A 49 4.86 6.72 -0.57
N SER A 50 5.58 5.82 -1.26
CA SER A 50 5.93 5.98 -2.67
C SER A 50 4.97 5.30 -3.66
N THR A 51 4.23 4.28 -3.22
CA THR A 51 3.32 3.51 -4.09
C THR A 51 2.08 3.03 -3.33
N GLY A 52 1.08 2.54 -4.06
CA GLY A 52 -0.09 1.87 -3.51
C GLY A 52 -0.84 2.70 -2.46
N TYR A 53 -1.29 2.04 -1.40
CA TYR A 53 -2.05 2.69 -0.33
C TYR A 53 -1.29 3.77 0.42
N GLY A 54 0.03 3.65 0.59
CA GLY A 54 0.81 4.67 1.28
C GLY A 54 0.92 5.96 0.45
N LEU A 55 1.12 5.85 -0.86
CA LEU A 55 1.03 7.01 -1.76
C LEU A 55 -0.38 7.63 -1.72
N ALA A 56 -1.43 6.81 -1.80
CA ALA A 56 -2.81 7.26 -1.72
C ALA A 56 -3.11 7.96 -0.37
N ALA A 57 -2.54 7.48 0.74
CA ALA A 57 -2.64 8.12 2.05
C ALA A 57 -1.96 9.49 2.06
N ARG A 58 -0.76 9.58 1.47
CA ARG A 58 -0.02 10.84 1.36
C ARG A 58 -0.78 11.87 0.51
N ILE A 59 -1.35 11.44 -0.63
CA ILE A 59 -2.19 12.28 -1.50
C ILE A 59 -3.46 12.73 -0.76
N SER A 60 -4.16 11.80 -0.10
CA SER A 60 -5.40 12.11 0.63
C SER A 60 -5.16 13.09 1.79
N ALA A 61 -4.05 12.93 2.53
CA ALA A 61 -3.66 13.86 3.58
C ALA A 61 -3.32 15.26 3.02
N ALA A 62 -2.42 15.33 2.03
CA ALA A 62 -1.97 16.61 1.49
C ALA A 62 -3.09 17.36 0.75
N PHE A 63 -3.71 16.73 -0.24
CA PHE A 63 -4.66 17.42 -1.12
C PHE A 63 -6.09 17.42 -0.56
N GLY A 64 -6.42 16.45 0.29
CA GLY A 64 -7.72 16.37 0.97
C GLY A 64 -7.77 17.17 2.29
N SER A 65 -6.65 17.40 2.96
CA SER A 65 -6.62 18.07 4.29
C SER A 65 -5.67 19.27 4.42
N ASP A 66 -4.97 19.62 3.33
CA ASP A 66 -3.87 20.60 3.31
C ASP A 66 -2.75 20.25 4.30
N ALA A 67 -2.51 18.95 4.51
CA ALA A 67 -1.51 18.51 5.46
C ALA A 67 -0.08 18.69 4.92
N ALA A 68 0.82 19.11 5.80
CA ALA A 68 2.25 18.94 5.62
C ALA A 68 2.61 17.45 5.70
N THR A 69 3.33 16.91 4.71
CA THR A 69 3.64 15.47 4.67
C THR A 69 5.14 15.17 4.63
N LEU A 70 5.58 14.30 5.53
CA LEU A 70 6.89 13.64 5.50
C LEU A 70 6.69 12.19 5.06
N GLY A 71 7.29 11.80 3.94
CA GLY A 71 7.16 10.45 3.39
C GLY A 71 8.47 9.66 3.47
N ILE A 72 8.40 8.41 3.93
CA ILE A 72 9.54 7.47 3.93
C ILE A 72 9.28 6.37 2.92
N PHE A 73 10.29 6.02 2.13
CA PHE A 73 10.24 4.91 1.17
C PHE A 73 11.64 4.36 0.88
N PHE A 74 11.70 3.26 0.14
CA PHE A 74 12.97 2.67 -0.31
C PHE A 74 12.91 2.39 -1.81
N GLU A 75 13.39 3.35 -2.59
CA GLU A 75 13.25 3.41 -4.04
C GLU A 75 14.60 3.62 -4.72
N ARG A 76 14.73 3.10 -5.95
CA ARG A 76 15.96 3.24 -6.73
C ARG A 76 15.83 4.46 -7.65
N PRO A 77 16.75 5.43 -7.60
CA PRO A 77 16.78 6.53 -8.56
C PRO A 77 17.05 6.04 -9.98
N GLY A 78 16.66 6.86 -10.96
CA GLY A 78 17.07 6.68 -12.35
C GLY A 78 18.48 7.22 -12.59
N ASP A 79 19.06 6.82 -13.70
CA ASP A 79 20.28 7.40 -14.27
C ASP A 79 20.11 7.51 -15.79
N GLU A 80 21.08 8.11 -16.49
CA GLU A 80 21.03 8.32 -17.95
C GLU A 80 20.75 7.03 -18.77
N SER A 81 21.09 5.86 -18.23
CA SER A 81 20.99 4.55 -18.88
C SER A 81 19.85 3.67 -18.37
N LYS A 82 19.28 3.97 -17.18
CA LYS A 82 18.32 3.10 -16.48
C LYS A 82 17.21 3.90 -15.82
N THR A 83 15.99 3.40 -15.96
CA THR A 83 14.83 3.99 -15.29
C THR A 83 14.88 3.76 -13.78
N ALA A 84 14.38 4.74 -13.04
CA ALA A 84 14.04 4.62 -11.63
C ALA A 84 12.97 3.53 -11.41
N THR A 85 12.75 3.16 -10.16
CA THR A 85 11.51 2.46 -9.77
C THR A 85 10.31 3.41 -9.86
N ALA A 86 9.11 2.86 -10.03
CA ALA A 86 7.89 3.68 -10.14
C ALA A 86 7.66 4.58 -8.92
N GLY A 87 7.95 4.09 -7.71
CA GLY A 87 7.78 4.86 -6.49
C GLY A 87 8.70 6.09 -6.39
N TRP A 88 9.87 6.06 -7.03
CA TRP A 88 10.74 7.22 -7.16
C TRP A 88 10.06 8.33 -7.98
N TYR A 89 9.57 7.99 -9.18
CA TYR A 89 8.88 8.96 -10.04
C TYR A 89 7.57 9.46 -9.43
N ASN A 90 6.81 8.58 -8.76
CA ASN A 90 5.60 8.98 -8.05
C ASN A 90 5.90 10.02 -6.97
N SER A 91 6.98 9.81 -6.20
CA SER A 91 7.38 10.73 -5.14
C SER A 91 7.90 12.07 -5.68
N ALA A 92 8.63 12.04 -6.80
CA ALA A 92 9.03 13.26 -7.51
C ALA A 92 7.80 14.08 -7.96
N ALA A 93 6.83 13.41 -8.59
CA ALA A 93 5.59 14.05 -9.02
C ALA A 93 4.76 14.58 -7.84
N PHE A 94 4.67 13.81 -6.75
CA PHE A 94 3.99 14.25 -5.53
C PHE A 94 4.60 15.55 -4.98
N GLU A 95 5.93 15.62 -4.83
CA GLU A 95 6.61 16.83 -4.33
C GLU A 95 6.40 18.01 -5.27
N GLU A 96 6.48 17.82 -6.59
CA GLU A 96 6.21 18.87 -7.57
C GLU A 96 4.79 19.44 -7.41
N PHE A 97 3.77 18.58 -7.33
CA PHE A 97 2.39 19.02 -7.18
C PHE A 97 2.09 19.63 -5.81
N ALA A 98 2.72 19.13 -4.75
CA ALA A 98 2.57 19.68 -3.40
C ALA A 98 3.20 21.08 -3.32
N GLU A 99 4.41 21.26 -3.85
CA GLU A 99 5.09 22.56 -3.90
C GLU A 99 4.29 23.57 -4.73
N ALA A 100 3.73 23.16 -5.87
CA ALA A 100 2.85 24.00 -6.68
C ALA A 100 1.58 24.46 -5.95
N LYS A 101 1.18 23.76 -4.88
CA LYS A 101 0.08 24.12 -3.97
C LYS A 101 0.55 24.83 -2.69
N GLY A 102 1.84 25.06 -2.52
CA GLY A 102 2.42 25.65 -1.31
C GLY A 102 2.36 24.72 -0.09
N LEU A 103 2.20 23.41 -0.30
CA LEU A 103 2.16 22.41 0.77
C LEU A 103 3.57 21.92 1.09
N TYR A 104 3.87 21.72 2.37
CA TYR A 104 5.11 21.09 2.79
C TYR A 104 5.13 19.63 2.33
N ALA A 105 6.19 19.27 1.59
CA ALA A 105 6.50 17.91 1.21
C ALA A 105 8.01 17.68 1.30
N LYS A 106 8.43 16.74 2.15
CA LYS A 106 9.80 16.22 2.19
C LYS A 106 9.79 14.71 2.22
N SER A 107 10.87 14.10 1.77
CA SER A 107 10.97 12.64 1.74
C SER A 107 12.31 12.12 2.24
N ILE A 108 12.28 10.94 2.84
CA ILE A 108 13.46 10.15 3.18
C ILE A 108 13.44 8.89 2.31
N ASN A 109 14.51 8.67 1.56
CA ASN A 109 14.74 7.42 0.84
C ASN A 109 15.73 6.57 1.64
N GLY A 110 15.28 5.49 2.26
CA GLY A 110 16.10 4.65 3.13
C GLY A 110 15.33 3.46 3.72
N ASP A 111 16.06 2.57 4.40
CA ASP A 111 15.46 1.42 5.08
C ASP A 111 14.68 1.87 6.33
N ALA A 112 13.35 1.90 6.23
CA ALA A 112 12.46 2.28 7.32
C ALA A 112 12.57 1.37 8.56
N PHE A 113 13.12 0.16 8.43
CA PHE A 113 13.37 -0.72 9.56
C PHE A 113 14.57 -0.28 10.41
N SER A 114 15.49 0.52 9.85
CA SER A 114 16.71 0.96 10.53
C SER A 114 16.45 2.02 11.61
N ASP A 115 17.28 2.02 12.64
CA ASP A 115 17.30 3.11 13.64
C ASP A 115 17.72 4.43 12.99
N GLU A 116 18.60 4.40 11.99
CA GLU A 116 19.13 5.59 11.33
C GLU A 116 18.02 6.41 10.64
N VAL A 117 17.13 5.74 9.91
CA VAL A 117 15.98 6.39 9.26
C VAL A 117 14.98 6.90 10.30
N LYS A 118 14.77 6.17 11.41
CA LYS A 118 13.92 6.63 12.52
C LYS A 118 14.46 7.91 13.15
N GLN A 119 15.75 7.95 13.46
CA GLN A 119 16.40 9.14 14.00
C GLN A 119 16.35 10.31 13.02
N LYS A 120 16.63 10.06 11.73
CA LYS A 120 16.57 11.13 10.73
C LYS A 120 15.15 11.70 10.59
N THR A 121 14.14 10.85 10.67
CA THR A 121 12.74 11.25 10.66
C THR A 121 12.41 12.15 11.85
N ILE A 122 12.84 11.77 13.06
CA ILE A 122 12.66 12.57 14.28
C ILE A 122 13.32 13.94 14.14
N GLU A 123 14.54 14.01 13.62
CA GLU A 123 15.24 15.28 13.38
C GLU A 123 14.45 16.21 12.47
N LEU A 124 13.97 15.71 11.33
CA LEU A 124 13.20 16.50 10.37
C LEU A 124 11.85 16.94 10.95
N ILE A 125 11.15 16.07 11.69
CA ILE A 125 9.91 16.45 12.34
C ILE A 125 10.18 17.59 13.33
N LYS A 126 11.21 17.49 14.17
CA LYS A 126 11.58 18.58 15.12
C LYS A 126 11.92 19.88 14.39
N GLN A 127 12.68 19.78 13.30
CA GLN A 127 13.15 20.94 12.55
C GLN A 127 12.01 21.67 11.84
N ASP A 128 11.13 20.92 11.16
CA ASP A 128 10.21 21.50 10.18
C ASP A 128 8.76 21.55 10.67
N LEU A 129 8.34 20.55 11.45
CA LEU A 129 6.93 20.32 11.80
C LEU A 129 6.66 20.52 13.29
N GLY A 130 7.67 20.46 14.14
CA GLY A 130 7.57 20.33 15.59
C GLY A 130 7.08 18.93 16.00
N GLN A 131 5.84 18.60 15.62
CA GLN A 131 5.18 17.33 15.90
C GLN A 131 4.34 16.88 14.70
N VAL A 132 3.96 15.60 14.65
CA VAL A 132 3.00 15.03 13.70
C VAL A 132 1.72 14.59 14.40
N ASP A 133 0.58 14.73 13.73
CA ASP A 133 -0.76 14.38 14.24
C ASP A 133 -1.34 13.11 13.60
N LEU A 134 -0.70 12.59 12.54
CA LEU A 134 -1.01 11.27 11.97
C LEU A 134 0.25 10.53 11.55
N VAL A 135 0.35 9.26 11.92
CA VAL A 135 1.37 8.32 11.43
C VAL A 135 0.70 7.17 10.69
N VAL A 136 0.92 7.07 9.37
CA VAL A 136 0.44 5.95 8.55
C VAL A 136 1.58 4.96 8.33
N TYR A 137 1.36 3.70 8.72
CA TYR A 137 2.27 2.60 8.53
C TYR A 137 1.80 1.70 7.38
N SER A 138 2.44 1.84 6.22
CA SER A 138 2.05 1.21 4.95
C SER A 138 3.24 0.49 4.28
N LEU A 139 4.08 -0.18 5.07
CA LEU A 139 5.19 -0.97 4.53
C LEU A 139 4.71 -2.32 3.97
N ALA A 140 5.23 -2.65 2.79
CA ALA A 140 5.21 -3.98 2.21
C ALA A 140 6.62 -4.31 1.75
N ALA A 141 7.29 -5.22 2.45
CA ALA A 141 8.68 -5.58 2.20
C ALA A 141 8.85 -7.10 2.23
N PRO A 142 9.72 -7.65 1.37
CA PRO A 142 10.01 -9.09 1.38
C PRO A 142 11.01 -9.49 2.47
N ARG A 143 11.67 -8.51 3.10
CA ARG A 143 12.73 -8.71 4.09
C ARG A 143 12.83 -7.55 5.07
N ARG A 144 13.42 -7.81 6.23
CA ARG A 144 13.73 -6.82 7.28
C ARG A 144 15.07 -7.18 7.90
N THR A 145 15.96 -6.20 8.01
CA THR A 145 17.12 -6.32 8.90
C THR A 145 16.71 -5.80 10.28
N HIS A 146 16.82 -6.63 11.31
CA HIS A 146 16.43 -6.22 12.65
C HIS A 146 17.40 -5.17 13.20
N PRO A 147 16.91 -4.00 13.64
CA PRO A 147 17.76 -2.84 13.89
C PRO A 147 18.75 -3.01 15.04
N LYS A 148 18.49 -3.94 15.97
CA LYS A 148 19.35 -4.16 17.15
C LYS A 148 20.31 -5.34 17.01
N THR A 149 19.91 -6.38 16.31
CA THR A 149 20.66 -7.64 16.20
C THR A 149 21.42 -7.77 14.88
N GLY A 150 21.01 -7.04 13.84
CA GLY A 150 21.54 -7.17 12.49
C GLY A 150 21.07 -8.44 11.76
N GLU A 151 20.21 -9.25 12.37
CA GLU A 151 19.65 -10.44 11.73
C GLU A 151 18.72 -10.05 10.57
N VAL A 152 18.80 -10.80 9.46
CA VAL A 152 17.97 -10.56 8.27
C VAL A 152 16.84 -11.59 8.22
N PHE A 153 15.62 -11.11 8.41
CA PHE A 153 14.39 -11.89 8.26
C PHE A 153 13.86 -11.77 6.83
N ASN A 154 13.29 -12.86 6.30
CA ASN A 154 12.60 -12.88 5.01
C ASN A 154 11.16 -13.32 5.23
N SER A 155 10.22 -12.64 4.56
CA SER A 155 8.82 -13.05 4.55
C SER A 155 8.58 -14.12 3.49
N THR A 156 7.69 -15.06 3.78
CA THR A 156 7.22 -16.05 2.81
C THR A 156 5.70 -15.94 2.65
N LEU A 157 5.20 -16.42 1.51
CA LEU A 157 3.78 -16.47 1.18
C LEU A 157 3.40 -17.93 0.98
N LYS A 158 3.13 -18.60 2.09
CA LYS A 158 2.83 -20.03 2.16
C LYS A 158 1.66 -20.32 3.10
N PRO A 159 0.86 -21.36 2.83
CA PRO A 159 -0.17 -21.84 3.76
C PRO A 159 0.47 -22.35 5.07
N ILE A 160 -0.33 -22.57 6.11
CA ILE A 160 0.12 -23.18 7.37
C ILE A 160 -0.53 -24.55 7.56
N GLY A 161 0.24 -25.51 8.05
CA GLY A 161 -0.24 -26.83 8.48
C GLY A 161 -0.44 -27.86 7.37
N LYS A 162 -1.04 -27.48 6.24
CA LYS A 162 -1.27 -28.38 5.09
C LYS A 162 -0.80 -27.78 3.78
N GLN A 163 -0.49 -28.66 2.83
CA GLN A 163 -0.30 -28.29 1.42
C GLN A 163 -1.63 -27.78 0.86
N VAL A 164 -1.57 -26.74 0.03
CA VAL A 164 -2.74 -26.15 -0.63
C VAL A 164 -2.46 -26.04 -2.12
N THR A 165 -3.38 -26.53 -2.95
CA THR A 165 -3.37 -26.28 -4.39
C THR A 165 -4.28 -25.09 -4.67
N ILE A 166 -3.72 -24.07 -5.28
CA ILE A 166 -4.39 -22.79 -5.51
C ILE A 166 -4.61 -22.62 -7.00
N ARG A 167 -5.85 -22.30 -7.38
CA ARG A 167 -6.18 -21.84 -8.73
C ARG A 167 -5.74 -20.39 -8.92
N GLY A 168 -5.18 -20.08 -10.07
CA GLY A 168 -4.72 -18.74 -10.42
C GLY A 168 -4.73 -18.53 -11.93
N ILE A 169 -4.13 -17.42 -12.36
CA ILE A 169 -3.96 -17.09 -13.77
C ILE A 169 -2.48 -16.81 -14.05
N ASN A 170 -1.95 -17.46 -15.08
CA ASN A 170 -0.67 -17.11 -15.66
C ASN A 170 -0.85 -15.87 -16.54
N THR A 171 -0.39 -14.71 -16.06
CA THR A 171 -0.62 -13.42 -16.73
C THR A 171 0.13 -13.26 -18.05
N ASP A 172 1.21 -14.03 -18.27
CA ASP A 172 1.99 -13.99 -19.52
C ASP A 172 1.33 -14.85 -20.60
N LYS A 173 0.79 -16.01 -20.22
CA LYS A 173 0.18 -16.98 -21.15
C LYS A 173 -1.33 -16.81 -21.29
N GLU A 174 -1.95 -16.02 -20.40
CA GLU A 174 -3.39 -15.85 -20.29
C GLU A 174 -4.12 -17.19 -20.14
N THR A 175 -3.60 -18.04 -19.25
CA THR A 175 -4.18 -19.36 -18.97
C THR A 175 -4.43 -19.53 -17.47
N ILE A 176 -5.58 -20.11 -17.14
CA ILE A 176 -5.86 -20.63 -15.81
C ILE A 176 -4.88 -21.77 -15.50
N ASN A 177 -4.31 -21.72 -14.31
CA ASN A 177 -3.36 -22.71 -13.85
C ASN A 177 -3.58 -22.99 -12.36
N GLU A 178 -3.06 -24.14 -11.92
CA GLU A 178 -2.98 -24.47 -10.52
C GLU A 178 -1.53 -24.45 -10.05
N THR A 179 -1.30 -24.03 -8.82
CA THR A 179 0.00 -24.07 -8.17
C THR A 179 -0.16 -24.66 -6.78
N THR A 180 0.58 -25.73 -6.51
CA THR A 180 0.62 -26.37 -5.20
C THR A 180 1.71 -25.73 -4.36
N LEU A 181 1.35 -25.23 -3.17
CA LEU A 181 2.27 -24.64 -2.21
C LEU A 181 2.42 -25.54 -0.98
N GLU A 182 3.67 -25.77 -0.60
CA GLU A 182 4.02 -26.41 0.65
C GLU A 182 3.73 -25.50 1.85
N PRO A 183 3.36 -26.07 3.02
CA PRO A 183 3.16 -25.28 4.22
C PRO A 183 4.46 -24.60 4.68
N ALA A 184 4.32 -23.43 5.30
CA ALA A 184 5.41 -22.70 5.91
C ALA A 184 6.00 -23.48 7.09
N THR A 185 7.34 -23.48 7.21
CA THR A 185 7.99 -23.97 8.44
C THR A 185 7.80 -22.97 9.60
N PRO A 186 8.00 -23.36 10.87
CA PRO A 186 7.96 -22.44 12.00
C PRO A 186 8.89 -21.22 11.84
N GLU A 187 10.07 -21.43 11.26
CA GLU A 187 11.05 -20.37 10.99
C GLU A 187 10.55 -19.41 9.90
N GLU A 188 9.91 -19.93 8.85
CA GLU A 188 9.31 -19.11 7.79
C GLU A 188 8.14 -18.27 8.31
N ILE A 189 7.32 -18.81 9.22
CA ILE A 189 6.24 -18.08 9.89
C ILE A 189 6.83 -16.98 10.77
N ALA A 190 7.81 -17.31 11.62
CA ALA A 190 8.47 -16.34 12.50
C ALA A 190 9.15 -15.21 11.71
N GLY A 191 9.86 -15.54 10.62
CA GLY A 191 10.46 -14.56 9.72
C GLY A 191 9.42 -13.66 9.06
N THR A 192 8.27 -14.21 8.66
CA THR A 192 7.17 -13.43 8.07
C THR A 192 6.54 -12.48 9.09
N VAL A 193 6.32 -12.94 10.33
CA VAL A 193 5.85 -12.11 11.45
C VAL A 193 6.86 -11.00 11.77
N ALA A 194 8.16 -11.31 11.79
CA ALA A 194 9.20 -10.33 12.03
C ALA A 194 9.24 -9.23 10.96
N VAL A 195 8.98 -9.55 9.69
CA VAL A 195 8.98 -8.57 8.58
C VAL A 195 7.68 -7.78 8.49
N MET A 196 6.54 -8.46 8.51
CA MET A 196 5.22 -7.90 8.14
C MET A 196 4.25 -7.74 9.33
N GLY A 197 4.69 -8.11 10.53
CA GLY A 197 3.98 -7.89 11.79
C GLY A 197 4.08 -6.46 12.28
N GLY A 198 3.70 -6.24 13.54
CA GLY A 198 3.59 -4.89 14.10
C GLY A 198 4.79 -4.43 14.93
N GLU A 199 5.85 -5.24 15.04
CA GLU A 199 7.01 -4.88 15.85
C GLU A 199 7.68 -3.58 15.38
N ASP A 200 7.95 -3.43 14.08
CA ASP A 200 8.57 -2.18 13.58
C ASP A 200 7.61 -0.98 13.70
N TRP A 201 6.31 -1.18 13.49
CA TRP A 201 5.30 -0.14 13.73
C TRP A 201 5.32 0.32 15.20
N GLN A 202 5.40 -0.62 16.14
CA GLN A 202 5.54 -0.32 17.55
C GLN A 202 6.84 0.46 17.83
N MET A 203 7.98 0.02 17.30
CA MET A 203 9.26 0.73 17.42
C MET A 203 9.18 2.17 16.90
N TRP A 204 8.53 2.40 15.76
CA TRP A 204 8.30 3.74 15.22
C TRP A 204 7.52 4.62 16.19
N ILE A 205 6.40 4.13 16.73
CA ILE A 205 5.56 4.94 17.62
C ILE A 205 6.26 5.20 18.95
N GLU A 206 6.99 4.21 19.49
CA GLU A 206 7.78 4.36 20.71
C GLU A 206 8.88 5.41 20.54
N ASP A 207 9.67 5.36 19.46
CA ASP A 207 10.74 6.32 19.19
C ASP A 207 10.20 7.74 18.97
N LEU A 208 9.10 7.88 18.22
CA LEU A 208 8.44 9.18 17.98
C LEU A 208 7.85 9.76 19.28
N LYS A 209 7.21 8.92 20.12
CA LYS A 209 6.67 9.33 21.42
C LYS A 209 7.80 9.75 22.36
N ALA A 210 8.84 8.93 22.49
CA ALA A 210 10.00 9.21 23.35
C ALA A 210 10.73 10.50 22.95
N ALA A 211 10.78 10.81 21.65
CA ALA A 211 11.36 12.04 21.14
C ALA A 211 10.46 13.28 21.29
N GLY A 212 9.20 13.12 21.75
CA GLY A 212 8.23 14.19 21.94
C GLY A 212 7.65 14.76 20.64
N VAL A 213 7.73 14.01 19.53
CA VAL A 213 7.34 14.48 18.20
C VAL A 213 5.95 14.01 17.74
N LEU A 214 5.19 13.35 18.61
CA LEU A 214 3.76 13.07 18.42
C LEU A 214 2.93 14.16 19.11
N ALA A 215 1.97 14.72 18.39
CA ALA A 215 1.06 15.73 18.93
C ALA A 215 0.04 15.13 19.91
N ASP A 216 -0.53 15.96 20.78
CA ASP A 216 -1.71 15.57 21.56
C ASP A 216 -2.87 15.23 20.61
N GLY A 217 -3.56 14.12 20.87
CA GLY A 217 -4.59 13.58 19.99
C GLY A 217 -4.07 12.89 18.73
N ALA A 218 -2.75 12.64 18.61
CA ALA A 218 -2.18 12.00 17.44
C ALA A 218 -2.78 10.60 17.18
N LYS A 219 -3.04 10.31 15.91
CA LYS A 219 -3.55 9.03 15.44
C LYS A 219 -2.46 8.23 14.75
N THR A 220 -2.55 6.90 14.80
CA THR A 220 -1.75 6.05 13.92
C THR A 220 -2.56 4.89 13.37
N THR A 221 -2.27 4.50 12.13
CA THR A 221 -2.89 3.34 11.52
C THR A 221 -1.92 2.52 10.71
N ALA A 222 -2.06 1.20 10.80
CA ALA A 222 -1.41 0.23 9.94
C ALA A 222 -2.42 -0.43 9.01
N PHE A 223 -2.05 -0.61 7.74
CA PHE A 223 -2.92 -1.27 6.76
C PHE A 223 -2.82 -2.80 6.83
N THR A 224 -3.98 -3.43 6.76
CA THR A 224 -4.13 -4.88 6.69
C THR A 224 -5.11 -5.29 5.60
N TYR A 225 -5.14 -6.59 5.31
CA TYR A 225 -6.11 -7.25 4.45
C TYR A 225 -6.56 -8.53 5.16
N LEU A 226 -7.87 -8.75 5.22
CA LEU A 226 -8.44 -10.00 5.74
C LEU A 226 -8.75 -10.96 4.59
N GLY A 227 -9.41 -10.45 3.56
CA GLY A 227 -9.90 -11.25 2.45
C GLY A 227 -10.97 -12.26 2.85
N GLU A 228 -11.49 -12.94 1.86
CA GLU A 228 -12.58 -13.91 2.00
C GLU A 228 -12.15 -15.31 1.54
N GLU A 229 -13.08 -16.27 1.60
CA GLU A 229 -12.85 -17.72 1.47
C GLU A 229 -11.76 -18.12 0.46
N VAL A 230 -11.82 -17.62 -0.77
CA VAL A 230 -10.87 -17.92 -1.87
C VAL A 230 -9.42 -17.57 -1.52
N THR A 231 -9.21 -16.57 -0.68
CA THR A 231 -7.88 -16.05 -0.32
C THR A 231 -7.40 -16.53 1.06
N GLN A 232 -8.30 -17.08 1.89
CA GLN A 232 -8.05 -17.36 3.31
C GLN A 232 -6.88 -18.31 3.53
N ASP A 233 -6.78 -19.40 2.76
CA ASP A 233 -5.75 -20.43 2.94
C ASP A 233 -4.31 -19.90 2.75
N ILE A 234 -4.13 -18.85 1.94
CA ILE A 234 -2.81 -18.30 1.60
C ILE A 234 -2.54 -16.97 2.29
N TYR A 235 -3.60 -16.19 2.54
CA TYR A 235 -3.51 -14.90 3.17
C TYR A 235 -3.75 -15.00 4.68
N TRP A 236 -5.00 -14.95 5.14
CA TRP A 236 -5.33 -14.82 6.57
C TRP A 236 -4.97 -16.03 7.44
N ASN A 237 -5.05 -17.23 6.89
CA ASN A 237 -4.65 -18.49 7.54
C ASN A 237 -3.25 -18.97 7.12
N GLY A 238 -2.58 -18.20 6.26
CA GLY A 238 -1.19 -18.43 5.88
C GLY A 238 -0.18 -17.70 6.77
N SER A 239 1.09 -17.84 6.40
CA SER A 239 2.23 -17.16 7.04
C SER A 239 2.06 -15.64 7.13
N ILE A 240 1.58 -14.99 6.07
CA ILE A 240 1.32 -13.53 6.08
C ILE A 240 0.17 -13.16 7.02
N GLY A 241 -0.82 -14.03 7.18
CA GLY A 241 -1.93 -13.87 8.11
C GLY A 241 -1.49 -13.86 9.57
N GLU A 242 -0.52 -14.69 9.95
CA GLU A 242 0.08 -14.63 11.29
C GLU A 242 0.78 -13.29 11.56
N ALA A 243 1.44 -12.72 10.54
CA ALA A 243 1.99 -11.37 10.64
C ALA A 243 0.88 -10.32 10.80
N LYS A 244 -0.23 -10.43 10.06
CA LYS A 244 -1.37 -9.52 10.20
C LYS A 244 -2.08 -9.65 11.55
N LYS A 245 -2.16 -10.85 12.14
CA LYS A 245 -2.65 -11.07 13.51
C LYS A 245 -1.69 -10.48 14.55
N ASP A 246 -0.39 -10.39 14.27
CA ASP A 246 0.54 -9.66 15.14
C ASP A 246 0.24 -8.15 15.16
N LEU A 247 -0.18 -7.54 14.04
CA LEU A 247 -0.66 -6.14 14.06
C LEU A 247 -1.82 -5.93 15.04
N ASP A 248 -2.73 -6.89 15.13
CA ASP A 248 -3.87 -6.83 16.06
C ASP A 248 -3.45 -6.95 17.53
N LYS A 249 -2.31 -7.60 17.81
CA LYS A 249 -1.73 -7.61 19.16
C LYS A 249 -1.05 -6.28 19.46
N ARG A 250 -0.23 -5.81 18.53
CA ARG A 250 0.62 -4.61 18.69
C ARG A 250 -0.20 -3.33 18.77
N VAL A 251 -1.33 -3.25 18.05
CA VAL A 251 -2.21 -2.07 18.09
C VAL A 251 -2.76 -1.82 19.50
N LEU A 252 -2.92 -2.84 20.35
CA LEU A 252 -3.40 -2.66 21.72
C LEU A 252 -2.38 -1.89 22.57
N ASP A 253 -1.12 -2.29 22.51
CA ASP A 253 -0.02 -1.64 23.25
C ASP A 253 0.21 -0.22 22.72
N ILE A 254 0.22 -0.05 21.39
CA ILE A 254 0.36 1.25 20.74
C ILE A 254 -0.81 2.18 21.14
N ARG A 255 -2.05 1.69 21.08
CA ARG A 255 -3.25 2.46 21.47
C ARG A 255 -3.20 2.85 22.94
N SER A 256 -2.84 1.92 23.83
CA SER A 256 -2.70 2.17 25.27
C SER A 256 -1.68 3.29 25.51
N SER A 257 -0.51 3.19 24.88
CA SER A 257 0.54 4.21 24.97
C SER A 257 0.08 5.58 24.47
N LEU A 258 -0.63 5.67 23.34
CA LEU A 258 -1.09 6.95 22.80
C LEU A 258 -2.26 7.56 23.59
N SER A 259 -3.06 6.74 24.27
CA SER A 259 -4.24 7.20 25.02
C SER A 259 -3.90 8.16 26.17
N GLU A 260 -2.68 8.07 26.72
CA GLU A 260 -2.13 9.02 27.71
C GLU A 260 -2.06 10.46 27.18
N GLN A 261 -2.01 10.63 25.86
CA GLN A 261 -2.00 11.91 25.14
C GLN A 261 -3.23 12.03 24.22
N HIS A 262 -4.36 11.44 24.62
CA HIS A 262 -5.64 11.47 23.89
C HIS A 262 -5.58 10.91 22.45
N GLY A 263 -4.51 10.19 22.11
CA GLY A 263 -4.31 9.60 20.80
C GLY A 263 -5.02 8.25 20.63
N ASP A 264 -4.99 7.71 19.41
CA ASP A 264 -5.57 6.40 19.09
C ASP A 264 -4.71 5.65 18.06
N ALA A 265 -4.79 4.33 18.10
CA ALA A 265 -4.16 3.44 17.12
C ALA A 265 -5.17 2.42 16.59
N ARG A 266 -5.21 2.26 15.26
CA ARG A 266 -6.14 1.33 14.61
C ARG A 266 -5.47 0.56 13.48
N VAL A 267 -5.75 -0.73 13.41
CA VAL A 267 -5.53 -1.48 12.17
C VAL A 267 -6.68 -1.12 11.22
N SER A 268 -6.35 -0.74 9.98
CA SER A 268 -7.35 -0.44 8.95
C SER A 268 -7.37 -1.57 7.92
N VAL A 269 -8.51 -2.24 7.81
CA VAL A 269 -8.76 -3.31 6.83
C VAL A 269 -9.17 -2.69 5.51
N LEU A 270 -8.33 -2.90 4.50
CA LEU A 270 -8.50 -2.39 3.15
C LEU A 270 -8.92 -3.51 2.18
N LYS A 271 -9.28 -3.14 0.96
CA LYS A 271 -9.72 -4.06 -0.09
C LYS A 271 -8.52 -4.65 -0.81
N ALA A 272 -8.75 -5.69 -1.57
CA ALA A 272 -7.85 -6.13 -2.62
C ALA A 272 -7.84 -5.10 -3.76
N VAL A 273 -6.65 -4.62 -4.11
CA VAL A 273 -6.40 -3.75 -5.28
C VAL A 273 -5.10 -4.18 -5.96
N VAL A 274 -4.93 -3.82 -7.24
CA VAL A 274 -3.67 -4.09 -7.95
C VAL A 274 -2.57 -3.19 -7.40
N THR A 275 -1.57 -3.82 -6.79
CA THR A 275 -0.30 -3.24 -6.34
C THR A 275 0.83 -4.20 -6.67
N GLN A 276 2.07 -3.71 -6.68
CA GLN A 276 3.25 -4.57 -6.85
C GLN A 276 3.30 -5.71 -5.83
N ALA A 277 2.87 -5.45 -4.58
CA ALA A 277 2.81 -6.46 -3.53
C ALA A 277 1.72 -7.50 -3.80
N SER A 278 0.49 -7.08 -4.09
CA SER A 278 -0.62 -7.99 -4.36
C SER A 278 -0.39 -8.85 -5.60
N SER A 279 0.24 -8.32 -6.66
CA SER A 279 0.47 -9.06 -7.90
C SER A 279 1.46 -10.21 -7.74
N ALA A 280 2.31 -10.16 -6.70
CA ALA A 280 3.23 -11.23 -6.38
C ALA A 280 2.57 -12.42 -5.66
N ILE A 281 1.32 -12.29 -5.21
CA ILE A 281 0.58 -13.35 -4.52
C ILE A 281 -0.16 -14.19 -5.57
N PRO A 282 0.12 -15.50 -5.73
CA PRO A 282 -0.36 -16.30 -6.86
C PRO A 282 -1.88 -16.30 -7.12
N VAL A 283 -2.69 -16.25 -6.06
CA VAL A 283 -4.16 -16.26 -6.16
C VAL A 283 -4.74 -14.92 -6.65
N MET A 284 -4.02 -13.82 -6.39
CA MET A 284 -4.59 -12.47 -6.45
C MET A 284 -4.90 -11.99 -7.87
N PRO A 285 -4.10 -12.26 -8.93
CA PRO A 285 -4.45 -11.77 -10.27
C PRO A 285 -5.80 -12.30 -10.77
N LEU A 286 -6.11 -13.57 -10.51
CA LEU A 286 -7.40 -14.16 -10.88
C LEU A 286 -8.52 -13.59 -10.02
N TYR A 287 -8.31 -13.56 -8.69
CA TYR A 287 -9.30 -13.03 -7.75
C TYR A 287 -9.65 -11.57 -8.04
N LEU A 288 -8.64 -10.71 -8.25
CA LEU A 288 -8.83 -9.31 -8.60
C LEU A 288 -9.57 -9.14 -9.93
N SER A 289 -9.27 -9.96 -10.94
CA SER A 289 -9.97 -9.90 -12.23
C SER A 289 -11.46 -10.21 -12.09
N LEU A 290 -11.81 -11.20 -11.26
CA LEU A 290 -13.21 -11.55 -10.94
C LEU A 290 -13.87 -10.45 -10.10
N LEU A 291 -13.23 -10.04 -9.01
CA LEU A 291 -13.73 -9.02 -8.10
C LEU A 291 -13.98 -7.69 -8.84
N PHE A 292 -13.10 -7.31 -9.76
CA PHE A 292 -13.24 -6.08 -10.54
C PHE A 292 -14.49 -6.11 -11.41
N LYS A 293 -14.75 -7.23 -12.10
CA LYS A 293 -15.97 -7.38 -12.90
C LYS A 293 -17.21 -7.22 -12.04
N VAL A 294 -17.31 -7.99 -10.95
CA VAL A 294 -18.48 -7.99 -10.05
C VAL A 294 -18.69 -6.61 -9.41
N MET A 295 -17.64 -5.98 -8.90
CA MET A 295 -17.75 -4.66 -8.27
C MET A 295 -18.01 -3.55 -9.28
N LYS A 296 -17.53 -3.65 -10.53
CA LYS A 296 -17.85 -2.68 -11.60
C LYS A 296 -19.32 -2.76 -12.00
N GLU A 297 -19.86 -3.96 -12.14
CA GLU A 297 -21.29 -4.17 -12.44
C GLU A 297 -22.21 -3.62 -11.34
N LYS A 298 -21.74 -3.65 -10.08
CA LYS A 298 -22.44 -3.07 -8.92
C LYS A 298 -22.11 -1.59 -8.66
N GLY A 299 -21.18 -0.99 -9.42
CA GLY A 299 -20.76 0.40 -9.22
C GLY A 299 -19.98 0.67 -7.93
N THR A 300 -19.33 -0.35 -7.36
CA THR A 300 -18.61 -0.28 -6.08
C THR A 300 -17.09 -0.45 -6.19
N HIS A 301 -16.57 -0.66 -7.40
CA HIS A 301 -15.13 -0.81 -7.64
C HIS A 301 -14.34 0.45 -7.25
N GLU A 302 -13.23 0.25 -6.56
CA GLU A 302 -12.37 1.30 -6.03
C GLU A 302 -10.90 0.87 -6.17
N GLY A 303 -10.03 1.82 -6.52
CA GLY A 303 -8.59 1.66 -6.47
C GLY A 303 -8.02 2.13 -5.12
N CYS A 304 -6.70 2.35 -5.08
CA CYS A 304 -6.03 2.80 -3.85
C CYS A 304 -6.54 4.17 -3.38
N ILE A 305 -6.76 5.12 -4.29
CA ILE A 305 -7.06 6.51 -3.92
C ILE A 305 -8.50 6.66 -3.42
N GLU A 306 -9.46 6.00 -4.05
CA GLU A 306 -10.86 5.98 -3.63
C GLU A 306 -10.97 5.41 -2.22
N GLN A 307 -10.32 4.28 -1.99
CA GLN A 307 -10.39 3.60 -0.70
C GLN A 307 -9.74 4.39 0.42
N VAL A 308 -8.55 4.96 0.21
CA VAL A 308 -7.85 5.67 1.28
C VAL A 308 -8.47 7.03 1.54
N TYR A 309 -8.98 7.73 0.52
CA TYR A 309 -9.77 8.93 0.72
C TYR A 309 -11.03 8.62 1.56
N GLY A 310 -11.76 7.54 1.21
CA GLY A 310 -12.91 7.06 1.98
C GLY A 310 -12.54 6.72 3.43
N LEU A 311 -11.45 5.98 3.66
CA LEU A 311 -10.95 5.68 5.01
C LEU A 311 -10.71 6.95 5.83
N TYR A 312 -10.10 7.98 5.25
CA TYR A 312 -9.86 9.24 5.96
C TYR A 312 -11.18 9.93 6.32
N LYS A 313 -12.06 10.08 5.33
CA LYS A 313 -13.30 10.84 5.44
C LYS A 313 -14.35 10.17 6.33
N GLU A 314 -14.51 8.87 6.21
CA GLU A 314 -15.58 8.12 6.87
C GLU A 314 -15.13 7.57 8.23
N SER A 315 -13.84 7.30 8.41
CA SER A 315 -13.32 6.55 9.56
C SER A 315 -12.27 7.29 10.37
N LEU A 316 -11.09 7.61 9.82
CA LEU A 316 -10.02 8.24 10.62
C LEU A 316 -10.44 9.62 11.16
N TYR A 317 -11.20 10.39 10.38
CA TYR A 317 -11.67 11.73 10.72
C TYR A 317 -13.19 11.91 10.57
N GLY A 318 -13.90 10.81 10.26
CA GLY A 318 -15.36 10.80 10.25
C GLY A 318 -15.96 10.76 11.65
N ALA A 319 -17.18 11.28 11.80
CA ALA A 319 -17.89 11.30 13.08
C ALA A 319 -18.42 9.91 13.51
N SER A 320 -18.42 8.92 12.62
CA SER A 320 -18.99 7.59 12.87
C SER A 320 -18.11 6.52 12.21
N PRO A 321 -16.93 6.23 12.78
CA PRO A 321 -16.01 5.26 12.21
C PRO A 321 -16.63 3.86 12.15
N LEU A 322 -16.37 3.15 11.05
CA LEU A 322 -16.82 1.77 10.86
C LEU A 322 -15.82 0.84 11.53
N LEU A 323 -16.21 0.31 12.71
CA LEU A 323 -15.37 -0.58 13.50
C LEU A 323 -15.92 -2.01 13.49
N ASP A 324 -15.03 -3.00 13.44
CA ASP A 324 -15.38 -4.38 13.78
C ASP A 324 -15.24 -4.67 15.29
N ASN A 325 -15.58 -5.91 15.70
CA ASN A 325 -15.53 -6.33 17.09
C ASN A 325 -14.11 -6.34 17.70
N GLU A 326 -13.06 -6.38 16.87
CA GLU A 326 -11.66 -6.27 17.30
C GLU A 326 -11.18 -4.81 17.35
N GLY A 327 -12.06 -3.87 16.99
CA GLY A 327 -11.77 -2.45 16.95
C GLY A 327 -10.91 -2.04 15.76
N ARG A 328 -10.90 -2.81 14.67
CA ARG A 328 -10.28 -2.43 13.38
C ARG A 328 -11.21 -1.50 12.60
N LEU A 329 -10.63 -0.55 11.85
CA LEU A 329 -11.39 0.27 10.90
C LEU A 329 -11.67 -0.56 9.64
N ARG A 330 -12.92 -0.58 9.17
CA ARG A 330 -13.36 -1.42 8.04
C ARG A 330 -13.65 -0.56 6.82
N ALA A 331 -12.75 -0.59 5.83
CA ALA A 331 -12.95 0.04 4.52
C ALA A 331 -13.11 -1.00 3.39
N ASP A 332 -13.26 -2.28 3.77
CA ASP A 332 -13.35 -3.46 2.91
C ASP A 332 -14.78 -3.96 2.69
N LEU A 333 -15.77 -3.40 3.37
CA LEU A 333 -17.15 -3.90 3.41
C LEU A 333 -17.79 -4.09 2.02
N LYS A 334 -17.41 -3.28 1.02
CA LYS A 334 -17.89 -3.40 -0.36
C LYS A 334 -17.36 -4.65 -1.09
N GLU A 335 -16.16 -5.12 -0.74
CA GLU A 335 -15.59 -6.36 -1.29
C GLU A 335 -16.24 -7.57 -0.60
N ILE A 336 -16.35 -7.54 0.72
CA ILE A 336 -16.82 -8.67 1.52
C ILE A 336 -18.35 -8.77 1.63
N ALA A 337 -19.09 -7.98 0.87
CA ALA A 337 -20.54 -8.06 0.82
C ALA A 337 -20.95 -9.48 0.36
N PRO A 338 -21.91 -10.15 1.02
CA PRO A 338 -22.26 -11.54 0.70
C PRO A 338 -22.61 -11.76 -0.77
N GLU A 339 -23.33 -10.83 -1.39
CA GLU A 339 -23.71 -10.89 -2.80
C GLU A 339 -22.55 -10.62 -3.79
N VAL A 340 -21.43 -10.07 -3.31
CA VAL A 340 -20.20 -9.94 -4.09
C VAL A 340 -19.41 -11.24 -3.99
N GLN A 341 -19.26 -11.77 -2.77
CA GLN A 341 -18.51 -13.00 -2.53
C GLN A 341 -19.17 -14.24 -3.14
N GLU A 342 -20.50 -14.34 -3.09
CA GLU A 342 -21.25 -15.42 -3.74
C GLU A 342 -21.03 -15.40 -5.25
N GLU A 343 -21.04 -14.24 -5.88
CA GLU A 343 -20.84 -14.11 -7.32
C GLU A 343 -19.39 -14.38 -7.72
N VAL A 344 -18.42 -13.86 -6.96
CA VAL A 344 -17.00 -14.17 -7.18
C VAL A 344 -16.75 -15.67 -7.02
N GLY A 345 -17.36 -16.33 -6.02
CA GLY A 345 -17.24 -17.78 -5.81
C GLY A 345 -17.78 -18.59 -6.99
N LYS A 346 -18.96 -18.25 -7.52
CA LYS A 346 -19.51 -18.90 -8.72
C LYS A 346 -18.59 -18.76 -9.92
N LEU A 347 -18.16 -17.54 -10.22
CA LEU A 347 -17.29 -17.25 -11.36
C LEU A 347 -15.90 -17.88 -11.19
N TRP A 348 -15.41 -17.99 -9.95
CA TRP A 348 -14.15 -18.67 -9.62
C TRP A 348 -14.16 -20.14 -10.04
N ASP A 349 -15.27 -20.84 -9.85
CA ASP A 349 -15.41 -22.25 -10.23
C ASP A 349 -15.54 -22.42 -11.75
N GLU A 350 -16.25 -21.50 -12.42
CA GLU A 350 -16.58 -21.56 -13.85
C GLU A 350 -15.47 -21.07 -14.80
N VAL A 351 -14.52 -20.24 -14.32
CA VAL A 351 -13.51 -19.62 -15.20
C VAL A 351 -12.50 -20.62 -15.77
N THR A 352 -12.44 -20.72 -17.09
CA THR A 352 -11.53 -21.58 -17.85
C THR A 352 -10.71 -20.73 -18.83
N ASN A 353 -9.77 -21.35 -19.54
CA ASN A 353 -8.97 -20.65 -20.56
C ASN A 353 -9.84 -20.02 -21.67
N ASP A 354 -10.97 -20.63 -22.00
CA ASP A 354 -11.79 -20.24 -23.15
C ASP A 354 -12.72 -19.06 -22.83
N ASN A 355 -12.99 -18.77 -21.55
CA ASN A 355 -13.97 -17.77 -21.11
C ASN A 355 -13.39 -16.69 -20.16
N ILE A 356 -12.06 -16.59 -20.02
CA ILE A 356 -11.40 -15.59 -19.14
C ILE A 356 -11.92 -14.17 -19.42
N ALA A 357 -11.95 -13.77 -20.69
CA ALA A 357 -12.34 -12.41 -21.08
C ALA A 357 -13.84 -12.12 -20.89
N GLU A 358 -14.67 -13.16 -20.78
CA GLU A 358 -16.11 -13.04 -20.58
C GLU A 358 -16.46 -13.00 -19.08
N LEU A 359 -15.88 -13.92 -18.30
CA LEU A 359 -16.18 -14.10 -16.89
C LEU A 359 -15.34 -13.24 -15.94
N THR A 360 -14.32 -12.56 -16.45
CA THR A 360 -13.44 -11.72 -15.63
C THR A 360 -13.18 -10.36 -16.27
N ASP A 361 -12.74 -9.40 -15.48
CA ASP A 361 -12.16 -8.15 -15.98
C ASP A 361 -10.61 -8.23 -16.00
N PHE A 362 -10.08 -9.27 -16.63
CA PHE A 362 -8.62 -9.44 -16.76
C PHE A 362 -7.97 -8.31 -17.59
N ALA A 363 -8.71 -7.72 -18.53
CA ALA A 363 -8.28 -6.54 -19.26
C ALA A 363 -8.09 -5.33 -18.32
N GLY A 364 -9.05 -5.09 -17.42
CA GLY A 364 -8.95 -4.08 -16.38
C GLY A 364 -7.79 -4.36 -15.43
N TYR A 365 -7.60 -5.60 -14.97
CA TYR A 365 -6.44 -5.99 -14.15
C TYR A 365 -5.10 -5.64 -14.83
N LYS A 366 -4.93 -6.04 -16.10
CA LYS A 366 -3.72 -5.72 -16.88
C LYS A 366 -3.52 -4.22 -17.01
N SER A 367 -4.58 -3.46 -17.29
CA SER A 367 -4.54 -2.01 -17.37
C SER A 367 -4.08 -1.37 -16.06
N GLU A 368 -4.67 -1.75 -14.93
CA GLU A 368 -4.29 -1.28 -13.60
C GLU A 368 -2.83 -1.64 -13.27
N PHE A 369 -2.39 -2.86 -13.59
CA PHE A 369 -1.00 -3.29 -13.40
C PHE A 369 -0.02 -2.43 -14.22
N MET A 370 -0.33 -2.12 -15.47
CA MET A 370 0.49 -1.24 -16.33
C MET A 370 0.60 0.17 -15.77
N ARG A 371 -0.52 0.70 -15.26
CA ARG A 371 -0.61 2.03 -14.67
C ARG A 371 0.29 2.19 -13.44
N LEU A 372 0.53 1.12 -12.68
CA LEU A 372 1.49 1.13 -11.55
C LEU A 372 2.90 1.58 -11.96
N PHE A 373 3.29 1.32 -13.21
CA PHE A 373 4.61 1.64 -13.76
C PHE A 373 4.56 2.82 -14.74
N GLY A 374 3.45 3.55 -14.79
CA GLY A 374 3.28 4.71 -15.65
C GLY A 374 2.99 4.36 -17.11
N PHE A 375 2.48 3.18 -17.43
CA PHE A 375 2.11 2.83 -18.81
C PHE A 375 0.60 2.81 -19.01
N GLY A 376 0.15 3.17 -20.22
CA GLY A 376 -1.28 3.18 -20.58
C GLY A 376 -2.09 4.33 -19.97
N LEU A 377 -1.43 5.41 -19.53
CA LEU A 377 -2.09 6.62 -19.04
C LEU A 377 -2.53 7.49 -20.21
N ASN A 378 -3.70 8.11 -20.09
CA ASN A 378 -4.22 9.02 -21.09
C ASN A 378 -3.39 10.31 -21.12
N GLY A 379 -3.17 10.85 -22.32
CA GLY A 379 -2.45 12.12 -22.51
C GLY A 379 -0.92 12.03 -22.40
N VAL A 380 -0.34 10.83 -22.26
CA VAL A 380 1.11 10.61 -22.25
C VAL A 380 1.58 10.13 -23.62
N ASP A 381 2.52 10.85 -24.22
CA ASP A 381 3.18 10.44 -25.47
C ASP A 381 4.31 9.44 -25.19
N TYR A 382 4.01 8.14 -25.31
CA TYR A 382 4.96 7.06 -25.10
C TYR A 382 5.97 6.87 -26.26
N ALA A 383 5.82 7.60 -27.36
CA ALA A 383 6.80 7.61 -28.46
C ALA A 383 7.87 8.69 -28.27
N ALA A 384 7.66 9.65 -27.36
CA ALA A 384 8.60 10.71 -27.08
C ALA A 384 9.82 10.22 -26.27
N ASP A 385 10.96 10.86 -26.48
CA ASP A 385 12.10 10.74 -25.60
C ASP A 385 11.79 11.40 -24.24
N THR A 386 12.09 10.69 -23.15
CA THR A 386 12.00 11.24 -21.80
C THR A 386 13.31 11.04 -21.04
N ASN A 387 13.55 11.87 -20.02
CA ASN A 387 14.72 11.77 -19.16
C ASN A 387 14.42 10.84 -17.97
N PRO A 388 15.08 9.67 -17.88
CA PRO A 388 14.91 8.77 -16.73
C PRO A 388 15.54 9.31 -15.43
N ASP A 389 16.48 10.24 -15.50
CA ASP A 389 17.13 10.83 -14.33
C ASP A 389 16.31 12.00 -13.74
N VAL A 390 15.17 11.67 -13.16
CA VAL A 390 14.31 12.62 -12.45
C VAL A 390 14.82 12.82 -11.03
N LYS A 391 15.02 14.07 -10.61
CA LYS A 391 15.44 14.42 -9.24
C LYS A 391 14.24 14.74 -8.35
N ILE A 392 14.38 14.46 -7.06
CA ILE A 392 13.42 14.84 -6.00
C ILE A 392 14.05 15.97 -5.20
N LYS A 393 13.36 17.12 -5.10
CA LYS A 393 13.96 18.38 -4.63
C LYS A 393 14.26 18.37 -3.14
N HIS A 394 13.35 17.84 -2.32
CA HIS A 394 13.47 17.86 -0.86
C HIS A 394 13.70 16.47 -0.28
N LEU A 395 14.49 15.67 -0.99
CA LEU A 395 14.84 14.31 -0.60
C LEU A 395 16.07 14.27 0.31
N ILE A 396 15.96 13.47 1.38
CA ILE A 396 17.07 13.02 2.19
C ILE A 396 17.37 11.58 1.78
N GLN A 397 18.54 11.37 1.18
CA GLN A 397 19.03 10.03 0.86
C GLN A 397 19.75 9.47 2.08
N MET A 398 19.36 8.25 2.47
CA MET A 398 19.96 7.47 3.55
C MET A 398 20.53 6.16 2.99
#